data_AF-Q0N4A2-F1
#
_entry.id   AF-Q0N4A2-F1
#
_cell.length_a   1.000
_cell.length_b   1.000
_cell.length_c   1.000
_cell.angle_alpha   90.00
_cell.angle_beta   90.00
_cell.angle_gamma   90.00
#
_symmetry.space_group_name_H-M   'P 1'
#
loop_
_entity.id
_entity.type
_entity.pdbx_description
1 polymer ?
#
loop_
_entity_poly.entity_id
_entity_poly.type
_entity_poly.pdbx_seq_one_letter_code
_entity_poly.pdbx_strand_id
1 'polypeptide(L)' 'KRRNFSKQATEILNEYFYSHLSNPYPSEEAKEELARKCNISVAQISNWFGNKRIRYKKNI' A
#
# COMPACT_ATOMS: atom_id res chain seq x y z
N LYS A 1 -1.26 2.35 20.87
CA LYS A 1 -2.55 2.02 20.22
C LYS A 1 -2.32 2.01 18.70
N ARG A 2 -2.54 0.90 18.00
CA ARG A 2 -2.39 0.87 16.52
C ARG A 2 -3.45 1.80 15.92
N ARG A 3 -3.02 2.82 15.18
CA ARG A 3 -3.92 3.68 14.41
C ARG A 3 -4.06 3.08 13.02
N ASN A 4 -5.31 2.87 12.61
CA ASN A 4 -5.61 2.50 11.23
C ASN A 4 -5.29 3.68 10.32
N PHE A 5 -4.99 3.40 9.05
CA PHE A 5 -4.90 4.43 8.04
C PHE A 5 -6.27 5.07 7.81
N SER A 6 -6.27 6.30 7.29
CA SER A 6 -7.51 6.94 6.87
C SER A 6 -8.20 6.10 5.78
N LYS A 7 -9.51 6.30 5.63
CA LYS A 7 -10.27 5.64 4.56
C LYS A 7 -9.68 5.98 3.19
N GLN A 8 -9.39 7.26 2.95
CA GLN A 8 -8.76 7.75 1.73
C GLN A 8 -7.41 7.09 1.45
N ALA A 9 -6.52 7.02 2.45
CA ALA A 9 -5.23 6.35 2.28
C ALA A 9 -5.42 4.86 1.94
N THR A 10 -6.38 4.20 2.59
CA THR A 10 -6.68 2.79 2.32
C THR A 10 -7.22 2.58 0.91
N GLU A 11 -8.08 3.47 0.40
CA GLU A 11 -8.60 3.43 -0.97
C GLU A 11 -7.48 3.59 -2.00
N ILE A 12 -6.64 4.61 -1.85
CA ILE A 12 -5.50 4.88 -2.75
C ILE A 12 -4.54 3.68 -2.81
N LEU A 13 -4.19 3.10 -1.65
CA LEU A 13 -3.28 1.96 -1.59
C LEU A 13 -3.90 0.70 -2.22
N ASN A 14 -5.20 0.48 -2.02
CA ASN A 14 -5.90 -0.63 -2.66
C ASN A 14 -5.98 -0.45 -4.17
N GLU A 15 -6.33 0.73 -4.65
CA GLU A 15 -6.40 1.05 -6.08
C GLU A 15 -5.07 0.78 -6.78
N TYR A 16 -3.96 1.27 -6.21
CA TYR A 16 -2.64 0.96 -6.73
C TYR A 16 -2.35 -0.54 -6.73
N PHE A 17 -2.63 -1.23 -5.63
CA PHE A 17 -2.38 -2.67 -5.52
C PHE A 17 -3.16 -3.48 -6.57
N TYR A 18 -4.45 -3.19 -6.75
CA TYR A 18 -5.31 -3.94 -7.67
C TYR A 18 -5.04 -3.59 -9.15
N SER A 19 -4.58 -2.37 -9.45
CA SER A 19 -4.10 -2.02 -10.81
C SER A 19 -2.75 -2.66 -11.16
N HIS A 20 -1.98 -3.12 -10.17
CA HIS A 20 -0.66 -3.72 -10.35
C HIS A 20 -0.59 -5.18 -9.87
N LEU A 21 -1.68 -5.95 -9.98
CA LEU A 21 -1.72 -7.34 -9.49
C LEU A 21 -0.68 -8.27 -10.11
N SER A 22 -0.25 -8.02 -11.35
CA SER A 22 0.80 -8.78 -12.01
C SER A 22 2.18 -8.58 -11.35
N ASN A 23 2.43 -7.39 -10.80
CA ASN A 23 3.67 -7.04 -10.10
C ASN A 23 3.44 -5.97 -9.01
N PRO A 24 2.89 -6.34 -7.83
CA PRO A 24 2.49 -5.39 -6.79
C PRO A 24 3.67 -4.95 -5.91
N TYR A 25 4.71 -4.45 -6.56
CA TYR A 25 5.96 -3.98 -5.97
C TYR A 25 6.21 -2.54 -6.47
N PRO A 26 5.70 -1.52 -5.76
CA PRO A 26 5.94 -0.13 -6.14
C PRO A 26 7.45 0.18 -6.13
N SER A 27 7.90 0.95 -7.12
CA SER A 27 9.24 1.55 -7.14
C SER A 27 9.41 2.55 -5.99
N GLU A 28 10.64 2.99 -5.70
CA GLU A 28 10.88 4.00 -4.67
C GLU A 28 10.12 5.30 -4.96
N GLU A 29 10.13 5.76 -6.22
CA GLU A 29 9.36 6.94 -6.65
C GLU A 29 7.84 6.77 -6.41
N ALA A 30 7.29 5.60 -6.76
CA ALA A 30 5.87 5.31 -6.52
C ALA A 30 5.56 5.28 -5.01
N LYS A 31 6.47 4.75 -4.18
CA LYS A 31 6.28 4.77 -2.72
C LYS A 31 6.29 6.19 -2.17
N GLU A 32 7.18 7.07 -2.65
CA GLU A 32 7.22 8.48 -2.26
C GLU A 32 5.95 9.23 -2.67
N GLU A 33 5.43 8.97 -3.87
CA GLU A 33 4.16 9.54 -4.34
C GLU A 33 2.98 9.07 -3.47
N LEU A 34 2.88 7.76 -3.22
CA LEU A 34 1.84 7.19 -2.39
C LEU A 34 1.92 7.68 -0.95
N ALA A 35 3.13 7.82 -0.40
CA ALA A 35 3.38 8.38 0.93
C ALA A 35 2.82 9.82 1.04
N ARG A 36 3.13 10.67 0.05
CA ARG A 36 2.60 12.04 -0.05
C ARG A 36 1.06 12.05 -0.15
N LYS A 37 0.50 11.25 -1.07
CA LYS A 37 -0.96 11.16 -1.28
C LYS A 37 -1.73 10.65 -0.06
N CYS A 38 -1.15 9.69 0.67
CA CYS A 38 -1.77 9.07 1.83
C CYS A 38 -1.47 9.78 3.16
N ASN A 39 -0.56 10.77 3.15
CA ASN A 39 -0.01 11.43 4.32
C ASN A 39 0.54 10.43 5.37
N ILE A 40 1.33 9.45 4.91
CA ILE A 40 2.01 8.44 5.75
C ILE A 40 3.46 8.26 5.27
N SER A 41 4.32 7.62 6.07
CA SER A 41 5.72 7.44 5.70
C SER A 41 5.92 6.36 4.63
N VAL A 42 7.00 6.47 3.85
CA VAL A 42 7.45 5.43 2.89
C VAL A 42 7.63 4.06 3.57
N ALA A 43 8.05 4.04 4.84
CA ALA A 43 8.15 2.81 5.62
C ALA A 43 6.75 2.18 5.86
N GLN A 44 5.73 3.00 6.14
CA GLN A 44 4.36 2.52 6.28
C GLN A 44 3.81 1.98 4.94
N ILE A 45 4.15 2.61 3.81
CA ILE A 45 3.83 2.11 2.47
C ILE A 45 4.46 0.73 2.25
N SER A 46 5.77 0.61 2.47
CA SER A 46 6.51 -0.65 2.29
C SER A 46 5.92 -1.79 3.13
N ASN A 47 5.62 -1.50 4.39
CA ASN A 47 4.98 -2.46 5.29
C ASN A 47 3.57 -2.83 4.85
N TRP A 48 2.78 -1.87 4.38
CA TRP A 48 1.42 -2.13 3.90
C TRP A 48 1.44 -3.05 2.67
N PHE A 49 2.28 -2.76 1.67
CA PHE A 49 2.39 -3.60 0.47
C PHE A 49 2.91 -5.00 0.79
N GLY A 50 3.90 -5.13 1.68
CA GLY A 50 4.37 -6.43 2.16
C GLY A 50 3.25 -7.26 2.79
N ASN A 51 2.51 -6.67 3.72
CA ASN A 51 1.38 -7.34 4.38
C ASN A 51 0.23 -7.64 3.42
N LYS A 52 -0.10 -6.71 2.51
CA LYS A 52 -1.19 -6.86 1.52
C LYS A 52 -0.91 -8.02 0.58
N ARG A 53 0.32 -8.18 0.07
CA ARG A 53 0.71 -9.33 -0.77
C ARG A 53 0.54 -10.66 -0.04
N ILE A 54 1.01 -10.76 1.20
CA ILE A 54 0.87 -11.98 2.02
C ILE A 54 -0.61 -12.33 2.22
N ARG A 55 -1.44 -11.34 2.58
CA ARG A 55 -2.88 -11.55 2.78
C ARG A 55 -3.58 -11.93 1.48
N TYR A 56 -3.23 -11.29 0.36
CA TYR A 56 -3.84 -11.60 -0.93
C TYR A 56 -3.53 -13.03 -1.36
N LYS A 57 -2.27 -13.46 -1.27
CA LYS A 57 -1.85 -14.85 -1.60
C LYS A 57 -2.52 -15.91 -0.71
N LYS A 58 -2.85 -15.57 0.55
CA LYS A 58 -3.56 -16.50 1.46
C LYS A 58 -5.07 -16.63 1.17
N ASN A 59 -5.64 -15.69 0.43
CA ASN A 59 -7.07 -15.66 0.09
C ASN A 59 -7.34 -16.08 -1.37
N ILE A 60 -6.30 -16.53 -2.07
CA ILE A 60 -6.38 -17.27 -3.33
C ILE A 60 -6.18 -18.74 -2.99
#